data_AF-A0A4R5K4C4-F1
#
_entry.id   AF-A0A4R5K4C4-F1
#
_cell.length_a   1.000
_cell.length_b   1.000
_cell.length_c   1.000
_cell.angle_alpha   90.00
_cell.angle_beta   90.00
_cell.angle_gamma   90.00
#
_symmetry.space_group_name_H-M   'P 1'
#
loop_
_entity.id
_entity.type
_entity.pdbx_description
1 polymer ?
#
loop_
_entity_poly.entity_id
_entity_poly.type
_entity_poly.pdbx_seq_one_letter_code
_entity_poly.pdbx_strand_id
1 'polypeptide(L)'
;MNMQTLKATAKALREYLEALEDKNPDAKAMLNILRDLLLKAEGDEIQTPMEPKGIPGYRYLPETNLQDDRELSELFASFYMALIDGQEWSFFKKFQAKYKKCETPNFDK
;
A
#
# COMPACT_ATOMS: atom_id res chain seq x y z
N MET A 1 -8.33 -11.71 -8.67
CA MET A 1 -8.34 -10.60 -7.69
C MET A 1 -9.24 -11.00 -6.56
N ASN A 2 -8.74 -11.01 -5.33
CA ASN A 2 -9.59 -11.30 -4.16
C ASN A 2 -10.23 -9.99 -3.65
N MET A 3 -11.50 -9.79 -3.96
CA MET A 3 -12.26 -8.59 -3.57
C MET A 3 -12.33 -8.40 -2.05
N GLN A 4 -12.44 -9.49 -1.28
CA GLN A 4 -12.45 -9.41 0.19
C GLN A 4 -11.09 -8.93 0.72
N THR A 5 -9.99 -9.42 0.17
CA THR A 5 -8.64 -8.98 0.53
C THR A 5 -8.42 -7.53 0.12
N LEU A 6 -8.85 -7.13 -1.08
CA LEU A 6 -8.75 -5.75 -1.57
C LEU A 6 -9.50 -4.78 -0.65
N LYS A 7 -10.75 -5.10 -0.31
CA LYS A 7 -11.56 -4.32 0.62
C LYS A 7 -10.94 -4.20 2.01
N ALA A 8 -10.48 -5.32 2.57
CA ALA A 8 -9.88 -5.33 3.90
C ALA A 8 -8.59 -4.49 3.96
N THR A 9 -7.73 -4.64 2.96
CA THR A 9 -6.46 -3.90 2.88
C THR A 9 -6.67 -2.41 2.56
N ALA A 10 -7.64 -2.07 1.71
CA ALA A 10 -8.03 -0.69 1.43
C ALA A 10 -8.53 0.02 2.69
N LYS A 11 -9.44 -0.63 3.42
CA LYS A 11 -9.98 -0.09 4.67
C LYS A 11 -8.87 0.14 5.70
N ALA A 12 -8.02 -0.86 5.93
CA ALA A 12 -6.94 -0.76 6.91
C ALA A 12 -5.94 0.36 6.56
N LEU A 13 -5.58 0.49 5.28
CA LEU A 13 -4.71 1.57 4.80
C LEU A 13 -5.36 2.95 4.98
N ARG A 14 -6.67 3.08 4.69
CA ARG A 14 -7.41 4.33 4.90
C ARG A 14 -7.44 4.73 6.36
N GLU A 15 -7.85 3.82 7.24
CA GLU A 15 -7.95 4.05 8.68
C GLU A 15 -6.60 4.46 9.28
N TYR A 16 -5.51 3.82 8.83
CA TYR A 16 -4.16 4.17 9.27
C TYR A 16 -3.73 5.57 8.82
N LEU A 17 -3.96 5.91 7.55
CA LEU A 17 -3.66 7.24 7.02
C LEU A 17 -4.50 8.34 7.67
N GLU A 18 -5.79 8.08 7.94
CA GLU A 18 -6.68 9.00 8.66
C GLU A 18 -6.20 9.22 10.11
N ALA A 19 -5.68 8.19 10.79
CA ALA A 19 -5.10 8.34 12.13
C ALA A 19 -3.80 9.16 12.14
N LEU A 20 -3.08 9.22 11.02
CA LEU A 20 -1.82 9.94 10.87
C LEU A 20 -1.97 11.32 10.23
N GLU A 21 -3.10 11.64 9.59
CA GLU A 21 -3.23 12.85 8.76
C GLU A 21 -3.05 14.17 9.53
N ASP A 22 -3.39 14.19 10.82
CA ASP A 22 -3.22 15.36 11.69
C ASP A 22 -1.77 15.53 12.18
N LYS A 23 -0.97 14.46 12.16
CA LYS A 23 0.39 14.42 12.70
C LYS A 23 1.46 14.43 11.62
N ASN A 24 1.12 13.95 10.43
CA ASN A 24 2.04 13.82 9.31
C ASN A 24 1.41 14.39 8.02
N PRO A 25 1.90 15.53 7.50
CA PRO A 25 1.38 16.13 6.28
C PRO A 25 1.58 15.25 5.04
N ASP A 26 2.62 14.41 5.02
CA ASP A 26 2.83 13.44 3.94
C ASP A 26 1.74 12.36 3.97
N ALA A 27 1.33 11.90 5.17
CA ALA A 27 0.24 10.93 5.32
C ALA A 27 -1.08 11.52 4.84
N LYS A 28 -1.36 12.79 5.17
CA LYS A 28 -2.53 13.51 4.66
C LYS A 28 -2.52 13.64 3.13
N ALA A 29 -1.37 13.96 2.54
CA ALA A 29 -1.24 14.06 1.10
C ALA A 29 -1.42 12.69 0.42
N MET A 30 -0.85 11.64 1.00
CA MET A 30 -1.03 10.27 0.52
C MET A 30 -2.48 9.80 0.62
N LEU A 31 -3.16 10.11 1.73
CA LEU A 31 -4.59 9.87 1.88
C LEU A 31 -5.38 10.55 0.77
N ASN A 32 -5.12 11.83 0.49
CA ASN A 32 -5.82 12.56 -0.57
C ASN A 32 -5.57 11.98 -1.96
N ILE A 33 -4.35 11.52 -2.25
CA ILE A 33 -3.99 10.87 -3.52
C ILE A 33 -4.74 9.54 -3.69
N LEU A 34 -4.87 8.77 -2.61
CA LEU A 34 -5.45 7.42 -2.64
C LEU A 34 -6.94 7.39 -2.32
N ARG A 35 -7.54 8.45 -1.79
CA ARG A 35 -8.89 8.44 -1.19
C ARG A 35 -9.93 7.86 -2.12
N ASP A 36 -9.97 8.34 -3.36
CA ASP A 36 -10.91 7.88 -4.37
C ASP A 36 -10.71 6.39 -4.69
N LEU A 37 -9.46 5.93 -4.78
CA LEU A 37 -9.12 4.54 -5.04
C LEU A 37 -9.48 3.63 -3.86
N LEU A 38 -9.22 4.07 -2.62
CA LEU A 38 -9.55 3.32 -1.40
C LEU A 38 -11.06 3.18 -1.26
N LEU A 39 -11.83 4.25 -1.48
CA LEU A 39 -13.28 4.22 -1.42
C LEU A 39 -13.87 3.28 -2.48
N LYS A 40 -13.35 3.32 -3.72
CA LYS A 40 -13.77 2.38 -4.79
C LYS A 40 -13.44 0.93 -4.46
N ALA A 41 -12.27 0.68 -3.86
CA ALA A 41 -11.88 -0.65 -3.40
C ALA A 41 -12.78 -1.16 -2.26
N GLU A 42 -13.18 -0.28 -1.34
CA GLU A 42 -14.10 -0.60 -0.25
C GLU A 42 -15.55 -0.82 -0.72
N GLY A 43 -15.96 -0.10 -1.77
CA GLY A 43 -17.28 -0.18 -2.39
C GLY A 43 -17.45 -1.32 -3.39
N ASP A 44 -16.45 -2.19 -3.53
CA ASP A 44 -16.44 -3.28 -4.52
C ASP A 44 -16.59 -2.76 -5.98
N GLU A 45 -16.20 -1.51 -6.24
CA GLU A 45 -16.26 -0.87 -7.56
C GLU A 45 -15.05 -1.22 -8.43
N ILE A 46 -13.94 -1.63 -7.83
CA ILE A 46 -12.78 -2.19 -8.54
C ILE A 46 -13.05 -3.68 -8.76
N GLN A 47 -13.49 -4.02 -9.97
CA GLN A 47 -13.84 -5.39 -10.34
C GLN A 47 -12.76 -6.09 -11.17
N THR A 48 -11.83 -5.32 -11.74
CA THR A 48 -10.72 -5.82 -12.55
C THR A 48 -9.38 -5.39 -11.95
N PRO A 49 -8.33 -6.24 -12.00
CA PRO A 49 -6.99 -5.84 -11.60
C PRO A 49 -6.55 -4.57 -12.35
N MET A 50 -5.93 -3.64 -11.64
CA MET A 50 -5.37 -2.44 -12.29
C MET A 50 -3.94 -2.69 -12.74
N GLU A 51 -3.55 -2.01 -13.83
CA GLU A 51 -2.15 -2.01 -14.25
C GLU A 51 -1.29 -1.22 -13.25
N PRO A 52 -0.06 -1.67 -12.94
CA PRO A 52 0.89 -0.97 -12.05
C PRO A 52 1.05 0.53 -12.35
N LYS A 53 1.03 0.89 -13.64
CA LYS A 53 1.20 2.27 -14.12
C LYS A 53 -0.03 3.15 -13.85
N GLY A 54 -1.19 2.56 -13.63
CA GLY A 54 -2.45 3.25 -13.34
C GLY A 54 -2.70 3.49 -11.86
N ILE A 55 -1.80 3.03 -10.97
CA ILE A 55 -2.01 3.14 -9.52
C ILE A 55 -1.40 4.45 -9.00
N PRO A 56 -2.23 5.43 -8.59
CA PRO A 56 -1.75 6.64 -7.94
C PRO A 56 -1.02 6.31 -6.64
N GLY A 57 -0.02 7.10 -6.26
CA GLY A 57 0.77 6.89 -5.03
C GLY A 57 1.98 5.97 -5.17
N TYR A 58 2.15 5.24 -6.29
CA TYR A 58 3.28 4.33 -6.50
C TYR A 58 4.66 5.02 -6.45
N ARG A 59 4.74 6.29 -6.89
CA ARG A 59 5.96 7.12 -6.77
C ARG A 59 6.06 7.86 -5.43
N TYR A 60 4.96 7.97 -4.69
CA TYR A 60 4.85 8.89 -3.56
C TYR A 60 5.52 8.37 -2.28
N LEU A 61 5.41 7.08 -1.96
CA LEU A 61 6.13 6.49 -0.80
C LEU A 61 7.65 6.69 -0.82
N PRO A 62 8.37 6.29 -1.89
CA PRO A 62 9.83 6.38 -1.90
C PRO A 62 10.38 7.82 -1.95
N GLU A 63 9.52 8.82 -2.18
CA GLU A 63 9.88 10.23 -2.25
C GLU A 63 9.51 11.01 -0.97
N THR A 64 8.93 10.35 0.05
CA THR A 64 8.45 10.99 1.28
C THR A 64 9.02 10.32 2.54
N ASN A 65 8.81 10.98 3.69
CA ASN A 65 9.22 10.46 5.01
C ASN A 65 8.39 9.25 5.46
N LEU A 66 7.35 8.88 4.69
CA LEU A 66 6.48 7.73 4.94
C LEU A 66 7.19 6.39 4.77
N GLN A 67 8.35 6.36 4.12
CA GLN A 67 9.18 5.16 4.03
C GLN A 67 9.63 4.65 5.41
N ASP A 68 9.82 5.54 6.39
CA ASP A 68 10.27 5.13 7.73
C ASP A 68 9.14 4.51 8.56
N ASP A 69 7.89 4.66 8.12
CA ASP A 69 6.72 4.03 8.72
C ASP A 69 6.52 2.61 8.15
N ARG A 70 7.00 1.63 8.91
CA ARG A 70 6.94 0.21 8.55
C ARG A 70 5.50 -0.27 8.40
N GLU A 71 4.60 0.11 9.30
CA GLU A 71 3.22 -0.36 9.30
C GLU A 71 2.47 0.21 8.08
N LEU A 72 2.64 1.49 7.79
CA LEU A 72 2.10 2.11 6.57
C LEU A 72 2.63 1.43 5.31
N SER A 73 3.93 1.15 5.26
CA SER A 73 4.57 0.49 4.12
C SER A 73 4.02 -0.91 3.89
N GLU A 74 3.76 -1.67 4.95
CA GLU A 74 3.17 -3.02 4.88
C GLU A 74 1.69 -2.99 4.49
N LEU A 75 0.91 -2.01 4.99
CA LEU A 75 -0.48 -1.80 4.58
C LEU A 75 -0.58 -1.41 3.11
N PHE A 76 0.26 -0.46 2.67
CA PHE A 76 0.32 -0.05 1.27
C PHE A 76 0.74 -1.20 0.35
N ALA A 77 1.74 -1.99 0.77
CA ALA A 77 2.15 -3.19 0.05
C ALA A 77 0.99 -4.17 -0.15
N SER A 78 0.26 -4.45 0.93
CA SER A 78 -0.81 -5.44 0.93
C SER A 78 -1.97 -5.00 0.05
N PHE A 79 -2.34 -3.72 0.14
CA PHE A 79 -3.33 -3.10 -0.74
C PHE A 79 -2.90 -3.16 -2.22
N TYR A 80 -1.68 -2.75 -2.51
CA TYR A 80 -1.13 -2.76 -3.88
C TYR A 80 -1.14 -4.18 -4.48
N MET A 81 -0.76 -5.19 -3.70
CA MET A 81 -0.79 -6.59 -4.15
C MET A 81 -2.20 -7.10 -4.44
N ALA A 82 -3.16 -6.74 -3.59
CA ALA A 82 -4.55 -7.10 -3.79
C ALA A 82 -5.12 -6.43 -5.07
N LEU A 83 -4.67 -5.22 -5.37
CA LEU A 83 -5.19 -4.38 -6.46
C LEU A 83 -4.66 -4.76 -7.84
N ILE A 84 -3.41 -5.28 -7.93
CA ILE A 84 -2.84 -5.84 -9.16
C ILE A 84 -3.07 -7.36 -9.29
N ASP A 85 -3.75 -7.99 -8.32
CA ASP A 85 -3.92 -9.45 -8.24
C ASP A 85 -2.60 -10.24 -8.34
N GLY A 86 -1.52 -9.68 -7.78
CA GLY A 86 -0.17 -10.24 -7.87
C GLY A 86 0.48 -10.16 -9.27
N GLN A 87 -0.12 -9.48 -10.26
CA GLN A 87 0.51 -9.24 -11.56
C GLN A 87 1.69 -8.24 -11.43
N GLU A 88 2.86 -8.61 -11.98
CA GLU A 88 4.15 -7.89 -11.88
C GLU A 88 4.73 -7.67 -10.46
N TRP A 89 5.03 -8.79 -9.81
CA TRP A 89 5.77 -8.94 -8.55
C TRP A 89 7.23 -8.42 -8.54
N SER A 90 7.84 -8.19 -9.71
CA SER A 90 9.29 -7.94 -9.86
C SER A 90 9.75 -6.57 -9.38
N PHE A 91 8.90 -5.54 -9.49
CA PHE A 91 9.23 -4.18 -9.06
C PHE A 91 9.03 -3.99 -7.55
N PHE A 92 7.99 -4.63 -6.99
CA PHE A 92 7.72 -4.59 -5.55
C PHE A 92 8.72 -5.43 -4.72
N LYS A 93 9.30 -6.51 -5.29
CA LYS A 93 10.44 -7.21 -4.66
C LYS A 93 11.61 -6.28 -4.35
N LYS A 94 11.89 -5.30 -5.23
CA LYS A 94 12.95 -4.31 -4.99
C LYS A 94 12.56 -3.31 -3.89
N PHE A 95 11.28 -2.98 -3.79
CA PHE A 95 10.71 -2.18 -2.70
C PHE A 95 10.83 -2.94 -1.36
N GLN A 96 10.29 -4.16 -1.25
CA GLN A 96 10.44 -5.00 -0.05
C GLN A 96 11.91 -5.28 0.31
N ALA A 97 12.81 -5.50 -0.66
CA ALA A 97 14.22 -5.75 -0.38
C ALA A 97 14.92 -4.58 0.33
N LYS A 98 14.42 -3.34 0.18
CA LYS A 98 14.88 -2.19 0.97
C LYS A 98 14.43 -2.25 2.44
N TYR A 99 13.20 -2.71 2.70
CA TYR A 99 12.62 -2.75 4.07
C TYR A 99 12.89 -4.06 4.82
N LYS A 100 13.04 -5.20 4.13
CA LYS A 100 13.47 -6.48 4.70
C LYS A 100 14.90 -6.45 5.24
N LYS A 101 15.67 -5.38 4.99
CA LYS A 101 16.96 -5.18 5.66
C LYS A 101 16.84 -4.89 7.16
N CYS A 102 15.63 -4.72 7.68
CA CYS A 102 15.33 -4.69 9.12
C CYS A 102 14.48 -5.88 9.60
N GLU A 103 14.62 -7.06 8.99
CA GLU A 103 14.26 -8.32 9.67
C GLU A 103 14.99 -9.50 9.01
N THR A 104 16.12 -9.89 9.58
CA THR A 104 16.54 -11.29 9.51
C THR A 104 15.82 -12.02 10.64
N PRO A 105 14.74 -12.79 10.40
CA PRO A 105 14.55 -13.98 11.19
C PRO A 105 15.63 -14.94 10.75
N ASN A 106 16.64 -15.04 11.60
CA ASN A 106 17.63 -16.09 11.61
C ASN A 106 16.89 -17.44 11.70
N PHE A 107 16.59 -18.07 10.57
CA PHE A 107 16.25 -19.50 10.54
C PHE A 107 17.56 -20.28 10.37
N ASP A 108 18.36 -20.24 11.42
CA ASP A 108 19.40 -21.24 11.66
C ASP A 108 18.84 -22.22 12.70
N LYS A 109 18.32 -23.34 12.18
CA LYS A 109 18.40 -24.72 12.69
C LYS A 109 17.28 -25.60 12.16
#